data_AF-A0A2S3XBW7-F1
#
_entry.id   AF-A0A2S3XBW7-F1
#
_cell.length_a   1.000
_cell.length_b   1.000
_cell.length_c   1.000
_cell.angle_alpha   90.00
_cell.angle_beta   90.00
_cell.angle_gamma   90.00
#
_symmetry.space_group_name_H-M   'P 1'
#
loop_
_entity.id
_entity.type
_entity.pdbx_description
1 polymer ?
#
loop_
_entity_poly.entity_id
_entity_poly.type
_entity_poly.pdbx_seq_one_letter_code
_entity_poly.pdbx_strand_id
1 'polypeptide(L)'
;MDKDTLKITARALREKLEILKDQNPDAMTMLSLLRDLLLKSENGDIHTPLEARDIPCYRYLPETNLRDDHELSEAFAKFYMALIKGQEWSSFKKFKARSNTHE
;
A
#
# COMPACT_ATOMS: atom_id res chain seq x y z
N MET A 1 -0.68 -12.55 -11.13
CA MET A 1 -0.11 -11.92 -9.93
C MET A 1 1.34 -12.29 -9.93
N ASP A 2 2.23 -11.32 -9.93
CA ASP A 2 3.66 -11.57 -9.97
C ASP A 2 4.14 -11.71 -8.53
N LYS A 3 4.36 -12.96 -8.08
CA LYS A 3 4.64 -13.25 -6.66
C LYS A 3 5.93 -12.56 -6.20
N ASP A 4 6.94 -12.50 -7.05
CA ASP A 4 8.19 -11.81 -6.77
C ASP A 4 7.98 -10.31 -6.57
N THR A 5 7.27 -9.66 -7.50
CA THR A 5 6.94 -8.24 -7.38
C THR A 5 6.13 -7.95 -6.12
N LEU A 6 5.16 -8.82 -5.79
CA LEU A 6 4.36 -8.68 -4.58
C LEU A 6 5.22 -8.79 -3.31
N LYS A 7 6.14 -9.76 -3.26
CA LYS A 7 7.07 -9.92 -2.12
C LYS A 7 7.98 -8.71 -1.95
N ILE A 8 8.58 -8.23 -3.04
CA ILE A 8 9.48 -7.07 -3.03
C ILE A 8 8.74 -5.83 -2.56
N THR A 9 7.55 -5.57 -3.12
CA THR A 9 6.74 -4.39 -2.77
C THR A 9 6.15 -4.47 -1.37
N ALA A 10 5.74 -5.66 -0.91
CA ALA A 10 5.31 -5.90 0.47
C ALA A 10 6.42 -5.56 1.45
N ARG A 11 7.62 -6.12 1.22
CA ARG A 11 8.78 -5.88 2.07
C ARG A 11 9.16 -4.40 2.12
N ALA A 12 9.22 -3.74 0.96
CA ALA A 12 9.53 -2.31 0.89
C ALA A 12 8.50 -1.45 1.64
N LEU A 13 7.21 -1.74 1.48
CA LEU A 13 6.14 -1.05 2.20
C LEU A 13 6.23 -1.26 3.71
N ARG A 14 6.51 -2.50 4.13
CA ARG A 14 6.71 -2.86 5.54
C ARG A 14 7.87 -2.07 6.14
N GLU A 15 9.03 -2.07 5.50
CA GLU A 15 10.22 -1.35 5.98
C GLU A 15 9.94 0.15 6.11
N LYS A 16 9.28 0.76 5.12
CA LYS A 16 8.92 2.19 5.18
C LYS A 16 7.97 2.50 6.35
N LEU A 17 6.96 1.66 6.55
CA LEU A 17 6.03 1.81 7.68
C LEU A 17 6.74 1.58 9.03
N GLU A 18 7.69 0.66 9.12
CA GLU A 18 8.49 0.45 10.33
C GLU A 18 9.39 1.63 10.68
N ILE A 19 9.89 2.37 9.67
CA ILE A 19 10.65 3.61 9.88
C ILE A 19 9.71 4.74 10.32
N LEU A 20 8.55 4.85 9.67
CA LEU A 20 7.60 5.93 9.91
C LEU A 20 6.78 5.73 11.20
N LYS A 21 6.65 4.51 11.74
CA LYS A 21 5.83 4.23 12.93
C LYS A 21 6.25 5.03 14.17
N ASP A 22 7.53 5.35 14.30
CA ASP A 22 8.08 6.13 15.41
C ASP A 22 7.73 7.63 15.29
N GLN A 23 7.47 8.10 14.07
CA GLN A 23 7.16 9.50 13.77
C GLN A 23 5.67 9.75 13.53
N ASN A 24 4.95 8.73 13.04
CA ASN A 24 3.56 8.81 12.63
C ASN A 24 2.75 7.65 13.23
N PRO A 25 1.83 7.91 14.17
CA PRO A 25 0.97 6.86 14.74
C PRO A 25 0.07 6.23 13.68
N ASP A 26 -0.29 6.97 12.63
CA ASP A 26 -1.01 6.42 11.48
C ASP A 26 -0.20 5.35 10.73
N ALA A 27 1.12 5.52 10.62
CA ALA A 27 1.97 4.52 9.99
C ALA A 27 2.03 3.24 10.83
N MET A 28 2.02 3.37 12.17
CA MET A 28 1.92 2.22 13.08
C MET A 28 0.59 1.46 12.93
N THR A 29 -0.52 2.19 12.85
CA THR A 29 -1.85 1.60 12.63
C THR A 29 -1.92 0.91 11.27
N MET A 30 -1.44 1.57 10.22
CA MET A 30 -1.40 1.03 8.87
C MET A 30 -0.51 -0.22 8.79
N LEU A 31 0.65 -0.22 9.45
CA LEU A 31 1.51 -1.38 9.57
C LEU A 31 0.77 -2.54 10.23
N SER A 32 0.03 -2.28 11.31
CA SER A 32 -0.70 -3.32 12.05
C SER A 32 -1.85 -3.89 11.22
N LEU A 33 -2.59 -3.05 10.49
CA LEU A 33 -3.67 -3.46 9.58
C LEU A 33 -3.13 -4.27 8.40
N LEU A 34 -2.00 -3.86 7.83
CA LEU A 34 -1.38 -4.54 6.69
C LEU A 34 -0.50 -5.71 7.09
N ARG A 35 -0.13 -5.88 8.36
CA ARG A 35 0.85 -6.88 8.81
C ARG A 35 0.50 -8.28 8.34
N ASP A 36 -0.77 -8.68 8.51
CA ASP A 36 -1.27 -9.98 8.06
C ASP A 36 -1.19 -10.12 6.53
N LEU A 37 -1.56 -9.07 5.80
CA LEU A 37 -1.53 -9.04 4.34
C LEU A 37 -0.09 -9.04 3.79
N LEU A 38 0.82 -8.32 4.45
CA LEU A 38 2.26 -8.26 4.14
C LEU A 38 2.90 -9.62 4.36
N LEU A 39 2.65 -10.26 5.51
CA LEU A 39 3.13 -11.62 5.80
C LEU A 39 2.63 -12.63 4.77
N LYS A 40 1.34 -12.61 4.42
CA LYS A 40 0.77 -13.48 3.38
C LYS A 40 1.41 -13.22 2.01
N SER A 41 1.67 -11.95 1.69
CA SER A 41 2.34 -11.53 0.47
C SER A 41 3.79 -12.02 0.40
N GLU A 42 4.55 -11.83 1.49
CA GLU A 42 5.95 -12.26 1.66
C GLU A 42 6.10 -13.79 1.57
N ASN A 43 5.17 -14.53 2.19
CA ASN A 43 5.14 -15.99 2.14
C ASN A 43 4.66 -16.52 0.78
N GLY A 44 4.02 -15.69 -0.05
CA GLY A 44 3.41 -16.11 -1.30
C GLY A 44 2.14 -16.93 -1.11
N ASP A 45 1.50 -16.75 0.06
CA ASP A 45 0.24 -17.35 0.50
C ASP A 45 -0.98 -16.63 -0.11
N ILE A 46 -0.76 -15.49 -0.78
CA ILE A 46 -1.78 -14.87 -1.63
C ILE A 46 -1.90 -15.68 -2.93
N HIS A 47 -2.85 -16.60 -2.94
CA HIS A 47 -3.14 -17.45 -4.09
C HIS A 47 -4.10 -16.79 -5.09
N THR A 48 -4.94 -15.87 -4.62
CA THR A 48 -5.94 -15.16 -5.43
C THR A 48 -5.71 -13.65 -5.37
N PRO A 49 -5.89 -12.91 -6.48
CA PRO A 49 -5.93 -11.45 -6.44
C PRO A 49 -7.01 -10.98 -5.47
N LEU A 50 -6.70 -10.03 -4.61
CA LEU A 50 -7.71 -9.41 -3.73
C LEU A 50 -8.43 -8.29 -4.49
N GLU A 51 -9.68 -8.03 -4.11
CA GLU A 51 -10.37 -6.81 -4.56
C GLU A 51 -9.95 -5.61 -3.70
N ALA A 52 -10.15 -4.42 -4.26
CA ALA A 52 -9.90 -3.15 -3.56
C ALA A 52 -10.55 -3.08 -2.17
N ARG A 53 -11.76 -3.64 -2.06
CA ARG A 53 -12.59 -3.65 -0.86
C ARG A 53 -12.09 -4.59 0.23
N ASP A 54 -11.34 -5.63 -0.13
CA ASP A 54 -10.77 -6.61 0.80
C ASP A 54 -9.47 -6.12 1.44
N ILE A 55 -8.91 -5.01 0.93
CA ILE A 55 -7.68 -4.43 1.46
C ILE A 55 -8.07 -3.45 2.58
N PRO A 56 -7.77 -3.75 3.86
CA PRO A 56 -8.24 -2.96 5.00
C PRO A 56 -7.76 -1.50 4.98
N CYS A 57 -6.67 -1.21 4.27
CA CYS A 57 -6.15 0.15 4.12
C CYS A 57 -6.75 0.96 2.98
N TYR A 58 -7.64 0.38 2.16
CA TYR A 58 -8.28 1.10 1.04
C TYR A 58 -9.10 2.31 1.52
N ARG A 59 -9.76 2.20 2.68
CA ARG A 59 -10.44 3.33 3.33
C ARG A 59 -9.53 4.14 4.25
N TYR A 60 -8.53 3.50 4.86
CA TYR A 60 -7.67 4.14 5.85
C TYR A 60 -6.73 5.19 5.24
N LEU A 61 -6.06 4.88 4.12
CA LEU A 61 -5.06 5.78 3.51
C LEU A 61 -5.58 7.21 3.23
N PRO A 62 -6.74 7.41 2.56
CA PRO A 62 -7.25 8.75 2.26
C PRO A 62 -7.74 9.53 3.49
N GLU A 63 -7.94 8.87 4.63
CA GLU A 63 -8.37 9.51 5.89
C GLU A 63 -7.18 9.91 6.78
N THR A 64 -5.94 9.55 6.41
CA THR A 64 -4.74 9.82 7.20
C THR A 64 -3.79 10.85 6.57
N ASN A 65 -2.92 11.43 7.39
CA ASN A 65 -1.83 12.29 6.94
C ASN A 65 -0.75 11.55 6.15
N LEU A 66 -0.84 10.21 6.02
CA LEU A 66 0.11 9.40 5.25
C LEU A 66 0.09 9.69 3.75
N ARG A 67 -0.93 10.40 3.25
CA ARG A 67 -0.98 10.90 1.88
C ARG A 67 0.13 11.90 1.56
N ASP A 68 0.62 12.62 2.56
CA ASP A 68 1.66 13.63 2.39
C ASP A 68 3.04 12.99 2.11
N ASP A 69 3.25 11.76 2.59
CA ASP A 69 4.47 10.99 2.34
C ASP A 69 4.41 10.35 0.94
N HIS A 70 5.05 11.03 -0.02
CA HIS A 70 5.06 10.60 -1.43
C HIS A 70 5.73 9.22 -1.60
N GLU A 71 6.77 8.92 -0.82
CA GLU A 71 7.47 7.63 -0.91
C GLU A 71 6.60 6.48 -0.39
N LEU A 72 5.92 6.66 0.74
CA LEU A 72 4.99 5.69 1.31
C LEU A 72 3.79 5.50 0.38
N SER A 73 3.21 6.60 -0.13
CA SER A 73 2.12 6.53 -1.08
C SER A 73 2.53 5.77 -2.35
N GLU A 74 3.76 5.94 -2.84
CA GLU A 74 4.26 5.21 -4.00
C GLU A 74 4.51 3.72 -3.69
N ALA A 75 5.13 3.40 -2.57
CA ALA A 75 5.36 2.02 -2.13
C ALA A 75 4.04 1.27 -1.94
N PHE A 76 3.06 1.92 -1.31
CA PHE A 76 1.72 1.39 -1.14
C PHE A 76 1.04 1.14 -2.48
N ALA A 77 1.15 2.09 -3.41
CA ALA A 77 0.51 1.95 -4.70
C ALA A 77 1.14 0.82 -5.54
N LYS A 78 2.47 0.67 -5.50
CA LYS A 78 3.18 -0.46 -6.15
C LYS A 78 2.74 -1.81 -5.57
N PHE A 79 2.66 -1.92 -4.24
CA PHE A 79 2.18 -3.11 -3.56
C PHE A 79 0.72 -3.43 -3.92
N TYR A 80 -0.13 -2.41 -3.91
CA TYR A 80 -1.53 -2.52 -4.28
C TYR A 80 -1.71 -3.00 -5.73
N MET A 81 -0.94 -2.45 -6.69
CA MET A 81 -0.95 -2.89 -8.09
C MET A 81 -0.59 -4.38 -8.23
N ALA A 82 0.41 -4.83 -7.47
CA ALA A 82 0.83 -6.22 -7.47
C ALA A 82 -0.27 -7.14 -6.91
N LEU A 83 -1.01 -6.66 -5.89
CA LEU A 83 -2.12 -7.35 -5.23
C LEU A 83 -3.37 -7.52 -6.12
N ILE A 84 -3.84 -6.43 -6.73
CA ILE A 84 -5.09 -6.43 -7.52
C ILE A 84 -4.88 -6.76 -9.02
N LYS A 85 -3.66 -7.23 -9.38
CA LYS A 85 -3.24 -7.53 -10.77
C LYS A 85 -3.52 -6.38 -11.76
N GLY A 86 -3.43 -5.12 -11.29
CA GLY A 86 -3.59 -3.92 -12.10
C GLY A 86 -4.98 -3.67 -12.70
N GLN A 87 -6.03 -4.43 -12.34
CA GLN A 87 -7.31 -4.38 -13.05
C GLN A 87 -8.18 -3.16 -12.70
N GLU A 88 -7.98 -2.52 -11.54
CA GLU A 88 -8.78 -1.36 -11.09
C GLU A 88 -7.93 -0.11 -10.77
N TRP A 89 -6.94 0.20 -11.61
CA TRP A 89 -6.05 1.36 -11.41
C TRP A 89 -6.63 2.72 -11.86
N SER A 90 -7.75 2.73 -12.58
CA SER A 90 -8.34 3.97 -13.13
C SER A 90 -8.74 4.98 -12.04
N SER A 91 -9.09 4.51 -10.84
CA SER A 91 -9.47 5.37 -9.71
C SER A 91 -8.27 5.90 -8.94
N PHE A 92 -7.15 5.16 -8.88
CA PHE A 92 -5.94 5.58 -8.17
C PHE A 92 -5.11 6.61 -8.97
N LYS A 93 -5.18 6.58 -10.32
CA LYS A 93 -4.54 7.61 -11.17
C LYS A 93 -5.08 9.02 -10.87
N LYS A 94 -6.34 9.15 -10.47
CA LYS A 94 -6.94 10.41 -9.99
C LYS A 94 -6.40 10.86 -8.62
N PHE A 95 -5.95 9.92 -7.79
CA PHE A 95 -5.36 10.21 -6.47
C PHE A 95 -3.97 10.85 -6.59
N LYS A 96 -3.11 10.34 -7.48
CA LYS A 96 -1.78 10.90 -7.77
C LYS A 96 -1.85 12.25 -8.52
N ALA A 97 -2.82 12.42 -9.41
CA ALA A 97 -2.99 13.65 -10.18
C ALA A 97 -3.30 14.90 -9.33
N ARG A 98 -3.77 14.73 -8.09
CA ARG A 98 -4.08 15.85 -7.18
C ARG A 98 -2.92 16.24 -6.25
N SER A 99 -1.81 15.51 -6.27
CA SER A 99 -0.60 15.80 -5.48
C SER A 99 0.51 16.48 -6.29
N ASN A 100 0.26 16.81 -7.56
CA ASN A 100 1.21 17.49 -8.46
C ASN A 100 0.64 18.83 -8.96
N THR A 101 0.13 19.65 -8.04
CA THR A 101 -0.13 21.07 -8.27
C THR A 101 0.58 21.86 -7.18
N HIS A 102 1.89 21.96 -7.33
CA HIS A 102 2.65 23.10 -6.86
C HIS A 102 3.71 23.37 -7.93
N GLU A 103 3.32 24.21 -8.89
CA GLU A 103 4.23 25.05 -9.65
C GLU A 103 3.73 26.49 -9.49
#